data_AF-A0A953CH29-F1
#
_entry.id   AF-A0A953CH29-F1
#
_cell.length_a   1.000
_cell.length_b   1.000
_cell.length_c   1.000
_cell.angle_alpha   90.00
_cell.angle_beta   90.00
_cell.angle_gamma   90.00
#
_symmetry.space_group_name_H-M   'P 1'
#
loop_
_entity.id
_entity.type
_entity.pdbx_description
1 polymer ?
#
loop_
_entity_poly.entity_id
_entity_poly.type
_entity_poly.pdbx_seq_one_letter_code
_entity_poly.pdbx_strand_id
1 'polypeptide(L)' 'MSLFSRFFKGRRSVSLSTLRERDRFAKTMPGQTGAVAANRLGMLI' A
#
# COMPACT_ATOMS: atom_id res chain seq x y z
N MET A 1 4.04 -4.25 26.31
CA MET A 1 3.61 -3.67 25.02
C MET A 1 4.72 -3.89 24.00
N SER A 2 4.65 -4.95 23.20
CA SER A 2 5.74 -5.33 22.31
C SER A 2 5.72 -4.49 21.02
N LEU A 3 6.89 -4.05 20.54
CA LEU A 3 7.03 -3.40 19.22
C LEU A 3 6.34 -4.21 18.10
N PHE A 4 6.35 -5.54 18.23
CA PHE A 4 5.71 -6.47 17.30
C PHE A 4 4.20 -6.23 17.18
N SER A 5 3.50 -5.95 18.28
CA SER A 5 2.05 -5.69 18.25
C SER A 5 1.66 -4.47 17.40
N ARG A 6 2.56 -3.48 17.27
CA ARG A 6 2.33 -2.27 16.46
C ARG A 6 2.49 -2.51 14.97
N PHE A 7 3.36 -3.44 14.57
CA PHE A 7 3.52 -3.86 13.17
C PHE A 7 2.31 -4.62 12.64
N PHE A 8 1.71 -5.48 13.46
CA PHE A 8 0.56 -6.29 13.03
C PHE A 8 -0.79 -5.56 13.14
N LYS A 9 -0.88 -4.48 13.94
CA LYS A 9 -2.13 -3.70 14.12
C LYS A 9 -2.50 -2.81 12.91
N GLY A 10 -1.57 -2.58 11.99
CA GLY A 10 -1.75 -1.66 10.85
C GLY A 10 -2.28 -2.30 9.56
N ARG A 11 -2.41 -3.63 9.48
CA ARG A 11 -2.84 -4.32 8.26
C ARG A 11 -4.35 -4.14 8.05
N ARG A 12 -4.75 -3.02 7.44
CA ARG A 12 -6.13 -2.81 6.98
C ARG A 12 -6.47 -3.90 5.96
N SER A 13 -7.56 -4.64 6.17
CA SER A 13 -8.04 -5.57 5.15
C SER A 13 -8.47 -4.74 3.93
N VAL A 14 -7.99 -5.13 2.75
CA VAL A 14 -8.33 -4.47 1.49
C VAL A 14 -9.28 -5.41 0.75
N SER A 15 -10.40 -4.90 0.27
CA SER A 15 -11.33 -5.71 -0.51
C SER A 15 -10.68 -6.22 -1.80
N LEU A 16 -11.08 -7.40 -2.25
CA LEU A 16 -10.57 -8.04 -3.48
C LEU A 16 -10.80 -7.17 -4.73
N SER A 17 -11.91 -6.43 -4.79
CA SER A 17 -12.18 -5.48 -5.88
C SER A 17 -11.16 -4.34 -5.90
N THR A 18 -10.88 -3.74 -4.75
CA THR A 18 -9.90 -2.66 -4.60
C THR A 18 -8.49 -3.12 -5.00
N LEU A 19 -8.12 -4.38 -4.69
CA LEU A 19 -6.83 -4.94 -5.10
C LEU A 19 -6.73 -5.07 -6.64
N ARG A 20 -7.79 -5.54 -7.30
CA ARG A 20 -7.81 -5.68 -8.76
C ARG A 20 -7.77 -4.34 -9.50
N GLU A 21 -8.43 -3.32 -8.95
CA GLU A 21 -8.35 -1.97 -9.50
C GLU A 21 -6.94 -1.40 -9.36
N ARG A 22 -6.31 -1.56 -8.19
CA ARG A 22 -4.92 -1.14 -7.99
C ARG A 22 -3.94 -1.86 -8.92
N ASP A 23 -4.15 -3.15 -9.18
CA ASP A 23 -3.32 -3.90 -10.15
C ASP A 23 -3.48 -3.36 -11.57
N ARG A 24 -4.70 -3.00 -11.98
CA ARG A 24 -4.94 -2.35 -13.28
C ARG A 24 -4.30 -0.97 -13.34
N PHE A 25 -4.41 -0.17 -12.29
CA PHE A 25 -3.75 1.13 -12.22
C PHE A 25 -2.22 1.02 -12.21
N ALA A 26 -1.65 -0.01 -11.59
CA ALA A 26 -0.21 -0.27 -11.62
C ALA A 26 0.29 -0.52 -13.05
N LYS A 27 -0.53 -1.19 -13.89
CA LYS A 27 -0.20 -1.48 -15.28
C LYS A 27 -0.30 -0.26 -16.20
N THR A 28 -1.23 0.65 -15.94
CA THR A 28 -1.40 1.86 -16.77
C THR A 28 -0.57 3.05 -16.28
N MET A 29 -0.28 3.12 -14.97
CA MET A 29 0.44 4.22 -14.32
C MET A 29 1.43 3.70 -13.26
N PRO A 30 2.48 2.98 -13.67
CA PRO A 30 3.44 2.37 -12.75
C PRO A 30 4.23 3.41 -11.93
N GLY A 31 4.60 4.55 -12.52
CA GLY A 31 5.35 5.60 -11.82
C GLY A 31 4.55 6.27 -10.69
N GLN A 32 3.27 6.59 -10.94
CA GLN A 32 2.40 7.16 -9.91
C GLN A 32 2.05 6.13 -8.83
N THR A 33 1.80 4.88 -9.22
CA THR A 33 1.54 3.79 -8.27
C THR A 33 2.76 3.57 -7.37
N GLY A 34 3.96 3.60 -7.95
CA GLY A 34 5.23 3.54 -7.22
C GLY A 34 5.38 4.71 -6.25
N ALA A 35 5.07 5.94 -6.67
CA ALA A 35 5.13 7.12 -5.81
C ALA A 35 4.17 7.02 -4.62
N VAL A 36 2.93 6.57 -4.85
CA VAL A 36 1.93 6.35 -3.79
C VAL A 36 2.35 5.22 -2.84
N ALA A 37 2.92 4.13 -3.36
CA ALA A 37 3.42 3.03 -2.54
C ALA A 37 4.61 3.46 -1.69
N ALA A 38 5.55 4.22 -2.26
CA ALA A 38 6.71 4.73 -1.56
C ALA A 38 6.34 5.78 -0.49
N ASN A 39 5.37 6.66 -0.75
CA ASN A 39 4.81 7.57 0.26
C ASN A 39 4.17 6.78 1.43
N ARG A 40 3.42 5.71 1.15
CA ARG A 40 2.87 4.83 2.21
C ARG A 40 3.94 4.12 3.04
N LEU A 41 5.09 3.85 2.46
CA LEU A 41 6.24 3.27 3.14
C LEU A 41 7.11 4.34 3.82
N GLY A 42 6.76 5.63 3.71
CA GLY A 42 7.51 6.75 4.28
C GLY A 42 8.83 7.05 3.56
N MET A 43 8.96 6.65 2.29
CA MET A 43 10.20 6.74 1.51
C MET A 43 10.26 7.96 0.59
N LEU A 44 9.11 8.53 0.21
CA LEU A 44 9.03 9.76 -0.59
C LEU A 44 8.22 10.83 0.17
N ILE A 45 8.81 12.02 0.30
CA ILE A 45 8.16 13.29 0.70
C ILE A 45 7.65 13.96 -0.56
#